data_AF-A0A7J9ABG7-F1
#
_entry.id   AF-A0A7J9ABG7-F1
#
_cell.length_a   1.000
_cell.length_b   1.000
_cell.length_c   1.000
_cell.angle_alpha   90.00
_cell.angle_beta   90.00
_cell.angle_gamma   90.00
#
_symmetry.space_group_name_H-M   'P 1'
#
loop_
_entity.id
_entity.type
_entity.pdbx_description
1 polymer ?
#
loop_
_entity_poly.entity_id
_entity_poly.type
_entity_poly.pdbx_seq_one_letter_code
_entity_poly.pdbx_strand_id
1 'polypeptide(L)'
;MCLTSQRDSVLELLDSQRKNLTERNDALEAMVKALKEETMATTMALSTRIEELEGELALCRVAVGKGVSSAALNYEDVPKLKEFMGTRFACNVDNFLWRRENYFRAKGIVDDAVKVNTVSMFLIDIALLWWRGRTTRICRGKSSGKVARDNGAQWGSMFESSRNSCS
;
A
#
# COMPACT_ATOMS: atom_id res chain seq x y z
N MET A 1 32.49 28.62 74.22
CA MET A 1 32.68 29.29 72.91
C MET A 1 31.90 30.60 72.94
N CYS A 2 32.49 31.72 72.50
CA CYS A 2 31.88 33.04 72.56
C CYS A 2 30.80 33.20 71.47
N LEU A 3 29.68 33.85 71.77
CA LEU A 3 28.52 34.03 70.85
C LEU A 3 28.91 34.66 69.50
N THR A 4 30.00 35.43 69.47
CA THR A 4 30.56 36.03 68.26
C THR A 4 31.08 34.97 67.28
N SER A 5 31.83 33.98 67.77
CA SER A 5 32.40 32.91 66.95
C SER A 5 31.31 32.04 66.29
N GLN A 6 30.19 31.83 66.96
CA GLN A 6 29.06 31.09 66.40
C GLN A 6 28.34 31.90 65.30
N ARG A 7 28.20 33.21 65.50
CA ARG A 7 27.63 34.12 64.50
C ARG A 7 28.46 34.14 63.22
N ASP A 8 29.78 34.27 63.35
CA ASP A 8 30.70 34.33 62.21
C ASP A 8 30.67 33.02 61.41
N SER A 9 30.61 31.87 62.09
CA SER A 9 30.46 30.57 61.43
C SER A 9 29.17 30.43 60.62
N VAL A 10 28.06 30.98 61.11
CA VAL A 10 26.77 30.95 60.38
C VAL A 10 26.81 31.89 59.18
N LEU A 11 27.45 33.06 59.32
CA LEU A 11 27.60 34.01 58.23
C LEU A 11 28.40 33.42 57.06
N GLU A 12 29.54 32.78 57.36
CA GLU A 12 30.37 32.10 56.36
C GLU A 12 29.62 30.97 55.64
N LEU A 13 28.81 30.21 56.37
CA LEU A 13 27.98 29.16 55.76
C LEU A 13 26.93 29.75 54.80
N LEU A 14 26.23 30.82 55.22
CA LEU A 14 25.24 31.48 54.38
C LEU A 14 25.88 32.09 53.14
N ASP A 15 27.07 32.69 53.26
CA ASP A 15 27.81 33.21 52.13
C ASP A 15 28.28 32.11 51.18
N SER A 16 28.74 30.98 51.71
CA SER A 16 29.08 29.81 50.91
C SER A 16 27.86 29.26 50.16
N GLN A 17 26.71 29.15 50.81
CA GLN A 17 25.48 28.68 50.17
C GLN A 17 24.99 29.67 49.11
N ARG A 18 25.03 30.97 49.40
CA ARG A 18 24.70 32.02 48.43
C ARG A 18 25.56 31.90 47.18
N LYS A 19 26.90 31.79 47.34
CA LYS A 19 27.83 31.60 46.22
C LYS A 19 27.53 30.32 45.43
N ASN A 20 27.25 29.22 46.12
CA ASN A 20 26.92 27.97 45.45
C ASN A 20 25.60 28.04 44.66
N LEU A 21 24.59 28.73 45.19
CA LEU A 21 23.32 28.97 44.50
C LEU A 21 23.50 29.87 43.29
N THR A 22 24.33 30.91 43.38
CA THR A 22 24.62 31.77 42.23
C THR A 22 25.33 30.99 41.12
N GLU A 23 26.35 30.20 41.45
CA GLU A 23 27.05 29.35 40.47
C GLU A 23 26.12 28.34 39.78
N ARG A 24 25.21 27.71 40.54
CA ARG A 24 24.22 26.79 39.99
C ARG A 24 23.21 27.50 39.10
N ASN A 25 22.78 28.70 39.45
CA ASN A 25 21.88 29.50 38.61
C ASN A 25 22.55 29.91 37.30
N ASP A 26 23.81 30.36 37.36
CA ASP A 26 24.59 30.71 36.16
C ASP A 26 24.77 29.49 35.25
N ALA A 27 25.05 28.32 35.82
CA ALA A 27 25.15 27.07 35.08
C ALA A 27 23.81 26.64 34.46
N LEU A 28 22.70 26.78 35.19
CA LEU A 28 21.35 26.51 34.67
C LEU A 28 21.01 27.46 33.52
N GLU A 29 21.32 28.74 33.64
CA GLU A 29 21.08 29.73 32.60
C GLU A 29 21.88 29.43 31.34
N ALA A 30 23.15 29.03 31.49
CA ALA A 30 23.99 28.57 30.38
C ALA A 30 23.41 27.32 29.69
N MET A 31 22.96 26.32 30.45
CA MET A 31 22.35 25.11 29.89
C MET A 31 21.03 25.40 29.17
N VAL A 32 20.18 26.25 29.75
CA VAL A 32 18.91 26.67 29.13
C VAL A 32 19.18 27.41 27.82
N LYS A 33 20.20 28.28 27.79
CA LYS A 33 20.61 28.98 26.57
C LYS A 33 21.08 28.00 25.50
N ALA A 34 21.94 27.05 25.85
CA ALA A 34 22.45 26.03 24.92
C ALA A 34 21.31 25.16 24.36
N LEU A 35 20.40 24.69 25.21
CA LEU A 35 19.23 23.91 24.79
C LEU A 35 18.30 24.74 23.89
N LYS A 36 18.13 26.03 24.17
CA LYS A 36 17.34 26.93 23.32
C LYS A 36 17.96 27.10 21.93
N GLU A 37 19.28 27.25 21.85
CA GLU A 37 20.00 27.34 20.58
C GLU A 37 19.90 26.04 19.77
N GLU A 38 20.08 24.88 20.43
CA GLU A 38 19.95 23.56 19.79
C GLU A 38 18.52 23.31 19.29
N THR A 39 17.52 23.58 20.13
CA THR A 39 16.10 23.44 19.73
C THR A 39 15.72 24.39 18.60
N MET A 40 16.24 25.62 18.59
CA MET A 40 16.02 26.55 17.48
C MET A 40 16.69 26.05 16.19
N ALA A 41 17.93 25.56 16.26
CA ALA A 41 18.64 25.01 15.10
C ALA A 41 17.93 23.80 14.49
N THR A 42 17.49 22.85 15.34
CA THR A 42 16.73 21.68 14.88
C THR A 42 15.38 22.08 14.29
N THR A 43 14.67 23.04 14.89
CA THR A 43 13.39 23.55 14.37
C THR A 43 13.58 24.19 12.99
N MET A 44 14.63 25.00 12.81
CA MET A 44 14.93 25.60 11.50
C MET A 44 15.25 24.54 10.45
N ALA A 45 16.08 23.55 10.77
CA ALA A 45 16.42 22.47 9.86
C ALA A 45 15.19 21.66 9.41
N LEU A 46 14.27 21.38 10.35
CA LEU A 46 13.02 20.68 10.04
C LEU A 46 12.11 21.52 9.14
N SER A 47 11.93 22.81 9.44
CA SER A 47 11.15 23.72 8.60
C SER A 47 11.68 23.77 7.16
N THR A 48 13.00 23.88 6.99
CA THR A 48 13.62 23.84 5.65
C THR A 48 13.34 22.53 4.91
N ARG A 49 13.42 21.38 5.59
CA ARG A 49 13.12 20.09 4.96
C ARG A 49 11.64 19.94 4.60
N ILE A 50 10.74 20.52 5.39
CA ILE A 50 9.30 20.54 5.08
C ILE A 50 9.07 21.35 3.80
N GLU A 51 9.64 22.56 3.69
CA GLU A 51 9.51 23.40 2.49
C GLU A 51 10.07 22.70 1.24
N GLU A 52 11.21 22.01 1.37
CA GLU A 52 11.79 21.21 0.28
C GLU A 52 10.86 20.06 -0.16
N LEU A 53 10.35 19.29 0.79
CA LEU A 53 9.41 18.20 0.51
C LEU A 53 8.09 18.69 -0.08
N GLU A 54 7.57 19.83 0.39
CA GLU A 54 6.40 20.46 -0.19
C GLU A 54 6.65 20.89 -1.65
N GLY A 55 7.86 21.40 -1.94
CA GLY A 55 8.32 21.69 -3.30
C GLY A 55 8.39 20.44 -4.18
N GLU A 56 9.02 19.37 -3.71
CA GLU A 56 9.08 18.08 -4.42
C GLU A 56 7.69 17.51 -4.68
N LEU A 57 6.79 17.58 -3.69
CA LEU A 57 5.40 17.13 -3.82
C LEU A 57 4.62 17.98 -4.83
N ALA A 58 4.84 19.29 -4.88
CA ALA A 58 4.23 20.16 -5.87
C ALA A 58 4.67 19.79 -7.29
N LEU A 59 5.97 19.52 -7.49
CA LEU A 59 6.51 19.05 -8.76
C LEU A 59 5.94 17.68 -9.15
N CYS A 60 5.87 16.74 -8.21
CA CYS A 60 5.27 15.42 -8.44
C CYS A 60 3.79 15.53 -8.82
N ARG A 61 3.01 16.37 -8.12
CA ARG A 61 1.60 16.62 -8.44
C ARG A 61 1.43 17.21 -9.84
N VAL A 62 2.28 18.16 -10.23
CA VAL A 62 2.27 18.73 -11.59
C VAL A 62 2.69 17.70 -12.63
N ALA A 63 3.69 16.87 -12.36
CA ALA A 63 4.14 15.80 -13.26
C ALA A 63 3.04 14.74 -13.46
N VAL A 64 2.37 14.31 -12.38
CA VAL A 64 1.20 13.43 -12.42
C VAL A 64 0.03 14.08 -13.16
N GLY A 65 -0.24 15.36 -12.92
CA GLY A 65 -1.30 16.12 -13.59
C GLY A 65 -1.01 16.42 -15.07
N LYS A 66 0.26 16.45 -15.48
CA LYS A 66 0.73 16.65 -16.86
C LYS A 66 1.04 15.33 -17.59
N GLY A 67 0.75 14.18 -17.00
CA GLY A 67 0.91 12.89 -17.67
C GLY A 67 2.35 12.37 -17.76
N VAL A 68 3.23 12.74 -16.83
CA VAL A 68 4.47 11.97 -16.62
C VAL A 68 4.07 10.62 -16.06
N SER A 69 4.02 9.68 -17.00
CA SER A 69 3.73 8.27 -16.79
C SER A 69 4.57 7.73 -15.63
N SER A 70 3.89 7.17 -14.64
CA SER A 70 4.38 5.98 -13.95
C SER A 70 4.91 5.03 -15.02
N ALA A 71 6.24 4.87 -15.10
CA ALA A 71 6.79 3.79 -15.87
C ALA A 71 6.26 2.49 -15.26
N ALA A 72 5.52 1.76 -16.08
CA ALA A 72 4.69 0.59 -15.80
C ALA A 72 3.28 0.91 -15.30
N LEU A 73 2.32 0.30 -16.01
CA LEU A 73 0.88 0.46 -15.97
C LEU A 73 0.35 1.60 -16.84
N ASN A 74 0.63 1.48 -18.15
CA ASN A 74 -0.16 2.08 -19.23
C ASN A 74 -1.65 1.81 -18.97
N TYR A 75 -2.33 2.74 -18.28
CA TYR A 75 -3.75 2.65 -17.97
C TYR A 75 -4.61 2.97 -19.20
N GLU A 76 -4.03 3.66 -20.17
CA GLU A 76 -4.64 4.02 -21.45
C GLU A 76 -4.56 2.89 -22.48
N ASP A 77 -3.70 1.90 -22.26
CA ASP A 77 -3.63 0.69 -23.09
C ASP A 77 -4.40 -0.48 -22.46
N VAL A 78 -5.27 -0.21 -21.46
CA VAL A 78 -6.31 -1.17 -21.08
C VAL A 78 -7.37 -1.08 -22.17
N PRO A 79 -7.35 -1.96 -23.18
CA PRO A 79 -8.30 -1.87 -24.28
C PRO A 79 -9.66 -2.07 -23.63
N LYS A 80 -10.62 -1.19 -23.91
CA LYS A 80 -12.01 -1.33 -23.47
C LYS A 80 -12.40 -2.80 -23.62
N LEU A 81 -12.51 -3.50 -22.48
CA LEU A 81 -12.33 -4.95 -22.45
C LEU A 81 -13.46 -5.60 -23.22
N LYS A 82 -13.17 -6.02 -24.45
CA LYS A 82 -14.13 -6.64 -25.35
C LYS A 82 -14.71 -7.87 -24.67
N GLU A 83 -16.04 -7.90 -24.62
CA GLU A 83 -16.80 -8.98 -24.02
C GLU A 83 -16.43 -10.32 -24.67
N PHE A 84 -16.20 -11.35 -23.86
CA PHE A 84 -15.85 -12.68 -24.36
C PHE A 84 -17.13 -13.47 -24.63
N MET A 85 -17.55 -13.49 -25.89
CA MET A 85 -18.77 -14.19 -26.35
C MET A 85 -18.59 -15.72 -26.50
N GLY A 86 -17.51 -16.30 -25.96
CA GLY A 86 -17.30 -17.76 -25.96
C GLY A 86 -16.84 -18.33 -27.30
N THR A 87 -15.64 -17.94 -27.77
CA THR A 87 -15.05 -18.54 -28.98
C THR A 87 -14.35 -19.88 -28.66
N ARG A 88 -14.48 -20.87 -29.56
CA ARG A 88 -14.00 -22.27 -29.41
C ARG A 88 -12.47 -22.49 -29.42
N PHE A 89 -11.66 -21.44 -29.38
CA PHE A 89 -10.20 -21.54 -29.47
C PHE A 89 -9.57 -21.32 -28.10
N ALA A 90 -8.73 -22.27 -27.66
CA ALA A 90 -8.06 -22.22 -26.35
C ALA A 90 -7.19 -20.97 -26.20
N CYS A 91 -6.50 -20.58 -27.27
CA CYS A 91 -5.71 -19.35 -27.31
C CYS A 91 -6.53 -18.08 -27.01
N ASN A 92 -7.82 -18.04 -27.32
CA ASN A 92 -8.66 -16.88 -27.02
C ASN A 92 -9.06 -16.83 -25.54
N VAL A 93 -9.21 -17.99 -24.89
CA VAL A 93 -9.47 -18.11 -23.45
C VAL A 93 -8.22 -17.75 -22.67
N ASP A 94 -7.06 -18.25 -23.08
CA ASP A 94 -5.77 -17.95 -22.42
C ASP A 94 -5.42 -16.46 -22.56
N ASN A 95 -5.59 -15.88 -23.75
CA ASN A 95 -5.40 -14.44 -23.97
C ASN A 95 -6.40 -13.60 -23.17
N PHE A 96 -7.62 -14.09 -22.94
CA PHE A 96 -8.59 -13.42 -22.08
C PHE A 96 -8.13 -13.44 -20.62
N LEU A 97 -7.78 -14.61 -20.07
CA LEU A 97 -7.32 -14.73 -18.68
C LEU A 97 -6.03 -13.95 -18.43
N TRP A 98 -5.09 -13.99 -19.36
CA TRP A 98 -3.87 -13.19 -19.28
C TRP A 98 -4.15 -11.69 -19.22
N ARG A 99 -5.07 -11.19 -20.07
CA ARG A 99 -5.51 -9.78 -20.03
C ARG A 99 -6.23 -9.42 -18.73
N ARG A 100 -7.03 -10.34 -18.16
CA ARG A 100 -7.72 -10.13 -16.88
C ARG A 100 -6.74 -10.05 -15.72
N GLU A 101 -5.75 -10.94 -15.68
CA GLU A 101 -4.74 -10.95 -14.63
C GLU A 101 -3.86 -9.70 -14.67
N ASN A 102 -3.49 -9.25 -15.88
CA ASN A 102 -2.75 -8.01 -16.06
C ASN A 102 -3.58 -6.79 -15.61
N TYR A 103 -4.89 -6.78 -15.86
CA TYR A 103 -5.79 -5.73 -15.37
C TYR A 103 -5.86 -5.69 -13.84
N PHE A 104 -5.98 -6.82 -13.16
CA PHE A 104 -6.02 -6.86 -11.70
C PHE A 104 -4.72 -6.41 -11.06
N ARG A 105 -3.60 -6.81 -11.65
CA ARG A 105 -2.26 -6.34 -11.27
C ARG A 105 -2.14 -4.82 -11.41
N ALA A 106 -2.65 -4.27 -12.51
CA ALA A 106 -2.64 -2.84 -12.75
C ALA A 106 -3.57 -2.05 -11.80
N LYS A 107 -4.68 -2.67 -11.39
CA LYS A 107 -5.68 -2.08 -10.49
C LYS A 107 -5.38 -2.27 -9.00
N GLY A 108 -4.32 -3.03 -8.65
CA GLY A 108 -4.02 -3.39 -7.27
C GLY A 108 -5.07 -4.27 -6.61
N ILE A 109 -5.87 -5.00 -7.40
CA ILE A 109 -6.90 -5.91 -6.87
C ILE A 109 -6.20 -7.20 -6.46
N VAL A 110 -6.09 -7.44 -5.16
CA VAL A 110 -5.41 -8.63 -4.59
C VAL A 110 -6.40 -9.71 -4.19
N ASP A 111 -7.62 -9.33 -3.77
CA ASP A 111 -8.62 -10.27 -3.30
C ASP A 111 -9.20 -11.14 -4.43
N ASP A 112 -9.03 -12.45 -4.29
CA ASP A 112 -9.42 -13.43 -5.31
C ASP A 112 -10.95 -13.50 -5.48
N ALA A 113 -11.74 -13.27 -4.42
CA ALA A 113 -13.20 -13.24 -4.53
C ALA A 113 -13.67 -12.06 -5.40
N VAL A 114 -13.09 -10.87 -5.21
CA VAL A 114 -13.33 -9.69 -6.05
C VAL A 114 -12.85 -9.91 -7.49
N LYS A 115 -11.70 -10.56 -7.71
CA LYS A 115 -11.21 -10.92 -9.06
C LYS A 115 -12.18 -11.84 -9.78
N VAL A 116 -12.59 -12.94 -9.15
CA VAL A 116 -13.51 -13.94 -9.74
C VAL A 116 -14.86 -13.31 -10.07
N ASN A 117 -15.42 -12.50 -9.16
CA ASN A 117 -16.66 -11.79 -9.40
C ASN A 117 -16.52 -10.83 -10.60
N THR A 118 -15.41 -10.09 -10.67
CA THR A 118 -15.14 -9.16 -11.77
C THR A 118 -14.98 -9.88 -13.10
N VAL A 119 -14.18 -10.95 -13.19
CA VAL A 119 -14.02 -11.74 -14.44
C VAL A 119 -15.37 -12.29 -14.91
N SER A 120 -16.21 -12.74 -13.99
CA SER A 120 -17.52 -13.30 -14.32
C SER A 120 -18.46 -12.30 -14.99
N MET A 121 -18.33 -11.00 -14.70
CA MET A 121 -19.13 -9.94 -15.35
C MET A 121 -18.76 -9.73 -16.82
N PHE A 122 -17.57 -10.18 -17.25
CA PHE A 122 -17.10 -10.03 -18.63
C PHE A 122 -17.22 -11.30 -19.47
N LEU A 123 -17.75 -12.37 -18.89
CA LEU A 123 -18.19 -13.55 -19.63
C LEU A 123 -19.60 -13.27 -20.16
N ILE A 124 -19.80 -13.41 -21.47
CA ILE A 124 -21.12 -13.25 -22.11
C ILE A 124 -21.51 -14.53 -22.83
N ASP A 125 -22.81 -14.70 -23.08
CA ASP A 125 -23.41 -15.81 -23.83
C ASP A 125 -23.04 -17.19 -23.28
N ILE A 126 -22.40 -18.02 -24.11
CA ILE A 126 -22.15 -19.44 -23.87
C ILE A 126 -21.16 -19.64 -22.71
N ALA A 127 -20.20 -18.73 -22.55
CA ALA A 127 -19.21 -18.78 -21.48
C ALA A 127 -19.85 -18.50 -20.10
N LEU A 128 -20.79 -17.54 -20.04
CA LEU A 128 -21.53 -17.23 -18.82
C LEU A 128 -22.50 -18.36 -18.44
N LEU A 129 -23.18 -18.96 -19.42
CA LEU A 129 -24.08 -20.09 -19.20
C LEU A 129 -23.34 -21.32 -18.67
N TRP A 130 -22.15 -21.62 -19.19
CA TRP A 130 -21.30 -22.70 -18.68
C TRP A 130 -20.77 -22.40 -17.28
N TRP A 131 -20.31 -21.17 -17.02
CA TRP A 131 -19.85 -20.74 -15.69
C TRP A 131 -20.96 -20.89 -14.65
N ARG A 132 -22.16 -20.36 -14.93
CA ARG A 132 -23.35 -20.53 -14.07
C ARG A 132 -23.74 -22.00 -13.90
N GLY A 133 -23.64 -22.81 -14.96
CA GLY A 133 -23.90 -24.25 -14.91
C GLY A 133 -22.90 -25.04 -14.06
N ARG A 134 -21.64 -24.58 -13.95
CA ARG A 134 -20.62 -25.23 -13.11
C ARG A 134 -20.72 -24.80 -11.64
N THR A 135 -20.92 -23.52 -11.37
CA THR A 135 -21.08 -22.99 -10.01
C THR A 135 -22.34 -23.57 -9.35
N THR A 136 -23.44 -23.69 -10.09
CA THR A 136 -24.67 -24.32 -9.58
C THR A 136 -24.54 -25.82 -9.33
N ARG A 137 -23.69 -26.53 -10.07
CA ARG A 137 -23.38 -27.98 -9.84
C ARG A 137 -22.39 -28.23 -8.71
N ILE A 138 -21.51 -27.27 -8.42
CA ILE A 138 -20.60 -27.34 -7.26
C ILE A 138 -21.37 -27.04 -5.98
N CYS A 139 -22.31 -26.08 -6.01
CA CYS A 139 -23.19 -25.77 -4.88
C CYS A 139 -24.30 -26.80 -4.65
N ARG A 140 -24.75 -27.53 -5.69
CA ARG A 140 -25.75 -28.60 -5.61
C ARG A 140 -25.08 -29.95 -5.84
N GLY A 141 -24.65 -30.60 -4.75
CA GLY A 141 -24.09 -31.94 -4.81
C GLY A 141 -24.92 -32.89 -5.68
N LYS A 142 -24.23 -33.50 -6.67
CA LYS A 142 -24.57 -34.69 -7.50
C LYS A 142 -26.05 -34.99 -7.78
N SER A 143 -26.43 -35.04 -9.07
CA SER A 143 -26.98 -36.22 -9.78
C SER A 143 -27.81 -35.83 -11.02
N SER A 144 -27.81 -36.72 -12.02
CA SER A 144 -28.68 -36.76 -13.22
C SER A 144 -28.29 -35.81 -14.37
N GLY A 145 -28.15 -36.22 -15.62
CA GLY A 145 -28.43 -37.49 -16.28
C GLY A 145 -28.83 -37.19 -17.74
N LYS A 146 -27.90 -37.42 -18.68
CA LYS A 146 -28.16 -37.57 -20.13
C LYS A 146 -28.77 -36.38 -20.92
N VAL A 147 -28.09 -35.22 -20.95
CA VAL A 147 -28.16 -34.29 -22.12
C VAL A 147 -26.79 -33.62 -22.39
N ALA A 148 -25.89 -33.57 -21.41
CA ALA A 148 -24.60 -32.89 -21.51
C ALA A 148 -23.41 -33.80 -21.89
N ARG A 149 -23.61 -34.88 -22.66
CA ARG A 149 -22.52 -35.83 -22.94
C ARG A 149 -21.63 -35.38 -24.12
N ASP A 150 -22.19 -34.68 -25.11
CA ASP A 150 -21.43 -34.37 -26.32
C ASP A 150 -20.71 -33.02 -26.23
N ASN A 151 -21.32 -32.01 -25.61
CA ASN A 151 -20.64 -30.73 -25.39
C ASN A 151 -19.67 -30.81 -24.19
N GLY A 152 -20.02 -31.52 -23.12
CA GLY A 152 -19.17 -31.59 -21.91
C GLY A 152 -17.84 -32.33 -22.10
N ALA A 153 -17.81 -33.37 -22.95
CA ALA A 153 -16.60 -34.13 -23.22
C ALA A 153 -15.57 -33.33 -24.03
N GLN A 154 -16.02 -32.45 -24.92
CA GLN A 154 -15.16 -31.63 -25.77
C GLN A 154 -14.53 -30.44 -25.02
N TRP A 155 -15.21 -29.89 -24.00
CA TRP A 155 -14.67 -28.83 -23.14
C TRP A 155 -13.78 -29.37 -22.01
N GLY A 156 -13.97 -30.63 -21.59
CA GLY A 156 -13.08 -31.32 -20.65
C GLY A 156 -11.68 -31.53 -21.23
N SER A 157 -11.60 -32.01 -22.47
CA SER A 157 -10.32 -32.21 -23.17
C SER A 157 -9.57 -30.90 -23.46
N MET A 158 -10.28 -29.78 -23.64
CA MET A 158 -9.68 -28.46 -23.90
C MET A 158 -8.83 -27.94 -22.73
N PHE A 159 -9.22 -28.23 -21.48
CA PHE A 159 -8.45 -27.84 -20.29
C PHE A 159 -7.48 -28.94 -19.81
N GLU A 160 -7.76 -30.22 -20.09
CA GLU A 160 -6.82 -31.32 -19.82
C GLU A 160 -5.57 -31.24 -20.73
N SER A 161 -5.73 -30.84 -22.01
CA SER A 161 -4.60 -30.58 -22.92
C SER A 161 -3.74 -29.40 -22.49
N SER A 162 -4.34 -28.37 -21.88
CA SER A 162 -3.58 -27.22 -21.37
C SER A 162 -2.78 -27.59 -20.09
N ARG A 163 -3.25 -28.57 -19.32
CA ARG A 163 -2.53 -29.12 -18.16
C ARG A 163 -1.38 -30.06 -18.56
N ASN A 164 -1.53 -30.81 -19.66
CA ASN A 164 -0.53 -31.78 -20.14
C ASN A 164 0.52 -31.20 -21.10
N SER A 165 0.35 -29.96 -21.57
CA SER A 165 1.36 -29.28 -22.40
C SER A 165 2.46 -28.59 -21.57
N CYS A 166 2.38 -28.70 -20.23
CA CYS A 166 3.43 -28.35 -19.28
C CYS A 166 4.00 -29.63 -18.62
N SER A 167 4.69 -30.44 -19.41
CA SER A 167 5.79 -31.32 -18.99
C SER A 167 6.82 -31.35 -20.12
#